data_AF-A0A2L0D278-F1
#
_entry.id   AF-A0A2L0D278-F1
#
_cell.length_a   1.000
_cell.length_b   1.000
_cell.length_c   1.000
_cell.angle_alpha   90.00
_cell.angle_beta   90.00
_cell.angle_gamma   90.00
#
_symmetry.space_group_name_H-M   'P 1'
#
loop_
_entity.id
_entity.type
_entity.pdbx_description
1 polymer ?
#
loop_
_entity_poly.entity_id
_entity_poly.type
_entity_poly.pdbx_seq_one_letter_code
_entity_poly.pdbx_strand_id
1 'polypeptide(L)'
;MTQKLKCLKWWDIVILTLIFFGQAIYSSTVMFFQNNGQVIPELTETTGSQNVYMMIVQGLTLVVAAAYLIWRKFDFKQWQFKFSPKATLTGIGMFFLLAIMVDIFVIFFDPHSVGKIFGSSWQFLDGIKFFLSQFTNLPLVAYALLNGFYEEIYFIGLCTAVEAKHRTWIFLFSILIRISFHTYQGLVSALSIGIVLGIFYYIWYRKKSRNLYPIMLSHSIADVVGLTILQYIVVTGI
;
A
#
# COMPACT_ATOMS: atom_id res chain seq x y z
N MET A 1 18.03 -34.00 1.71
CA MET A 1 17.35 -32.79 1.20
C MET A 1 16.89 -31.96 2.39
N THR A 2 17.38 -30.74 2.59
CA THR A 2 16.92 -29.88 3.70
C THR A 2 15.52 -29.34 3.41
N GLN A 3 14.58 -29.57 4.33
CA GLN A 3 13.18 -29.13 4.21
C GLN A 3 13.09 -27.60 4.17
N LYS A 4 12.36 -27.05 3.19
CA LYS A 4 12.09 -25.61 3.09
C LYS A 4 11.06 -25.16 4.14
N LEU A 5 11.25 -23.96 4.68
CA LEU A 5 10.40 -23.39 5.72
C LEU A 5 9.14 -22.80 5.11
N LYS A 6 7.98 -23.35 5.46
CA LYS A 6 6.68 -22.83 5.00
C LYS A 6 6.10 -21.73 5.89
N CYS A 7 6.31 -21.83 7.20
CA CYS A 7 5.83 -20.85 8.16
C CYS A 7 6.99 -20.14 8.82
N LEU A 8 7.00 -18.81 8.73
CA LEU A 8 7.85 -17.93 9.51
C LEU A 8 7.43 -17.93 10.98
N LYS A 9 8.41 -17.72 11.84
CA LYS A 9 8.21 -17.49 13.27
C LYS A 9 7.79 -16.04 13.48
N TRP A 10 7.12 -15.73 14.58
CA TRP A 10 6.66 -14.37 14.84
C TRP A 10 7.82 -13.35 14.90
N TRP A 11 8.99 -13.76 15.41
CA TRP A 11 10.18 -12.91 15.44
C TRP A 11 10.79 -12.67 14.06
N ASP A 12 10.57 -13.55 13.08
CA ASP A 12 10.97 -13.30 11.70
C ASP A 12 10.21 -12.10 11.15
N ILE A 13 8.92 -12.00 11.47
CA ILE A 13 8.10 -10.88 11.05
C ILE A 13 8.64 -9.59 11.65
N VAL A 14 8.99 -9.58 12.94
CA VAL A 14 9.59 -8.40 13.60
C VAL A 14 10.90 -7.99 12.94
N ILE A 15 11.81 -8.93 12.66
CA ILE A 15 13.08 -8.64 11.97
C ILE A 15 12.82 -8.09 10.56
N LEU A 16 11.91 -8.71 9.82
CA LEU A 16 11.51 -8.25 8.49
C LEU A 16 10.82 -6.88 8.55
N THR A 17 10.07 -6.57 9.60
CA THR A 17 9.50 -5.22 9.82
C THR A 17 10.61 -4.18 9.90
N LEU A 18 11.66 -4.47 10.67
CA LEU A 18 12.77 -3.53 10.83
C LEU A 18 13.53 -3.35 9.52
N ILE A 19 13.74 -4.45 8.77
CA ILE A 19 14.39 -4.40 7.46
C ILE A 19 13.56 -3.56 6.48
N PHE A 20 12.27 -3.88 6.32
CA PHE A 20 11.40 -3.18 5.36
C PHE A 20 11.09 -1.75 5.85
N PHE A 21 10.44 -1.63 7.00
CA PHE A 21 9.76 -0.40 7.39
C PHE A 21 10.43 0.34 8.54
N GLY A 22 11.53 -0.14 9.12
CA GLY A 22 12.15 0.48 10.29
C GLY A 22 12.44 1.97 10.08
N GLN A 23 13.11 2.31 8.98
CA GLN A 23 13.41 3.70 8.62
C GLN A 23 12.15 4.51 8.27
N ALA A 24 11.21 3.91 7.54
CA ALA A 24 9.97 4.59 7.12
C ALA A 24 9.06 4.89 8.32
N ILE A 25 8.95 3.97 9.28
CA ILE A 25 8.24 4.19 10.55
C ILE A 25 8.89 5.33 11.31
N TYR A 26 10.22 5.31 11.46
CA TYR A 26 10.94 6.35 12.18
C TYR A 26 10.73 7.73 11.54
N SER A 27 10.98 7.87 10.24
CA SER A 27 10.83 9.16 9.55
C SER A 27 9.39 9.66 9.60
N SER A 28 8.42 8.78 9.31
CA SER A 28 6.99 9.12 9.33
C SER A 28 6.54 9.61 10.70
N THR A 29 6.95 8.92 11.76
CA THR A 29 6.62 9.28 13.15
C THR A 29 7.24 10.61 13.55
N VAL A 30 8.52 10.84 13.21
CA VAL A 30 9.19 12.12 13.50
C VAL A 30 8.48 13.28 12.80
N MET A 31 8.15 13.12 11.51
CA MET A 31 7.45 14.14 10.73
C MET A 31 6.04 14.41 11.25
N PHE A 32 5.31 13.37 11.66
CA PHE A 32 3.99 13.51 12.28
C PHE A 32 4.05 14.41 13.53
N PHE A 33 5.01 14.17 14.43
CA PHE A 33 5.15 15.00 15.63
C PHE A 33 5.67 16.40 15.34
N GLN A 34 6.61 16.55 14.40
CA GLN A 34 7.14 17.87 14.01
C GLN A 34 6.05 18.76 13.38
N ASN A 35 5.08 18.16 12.70
CA ASN A 35 3.98 18.88 12.06
C ASN A 35 2.67 18.87 12.88
N ASN A 36 2.75 18.58 14.19
CA ASN A 36 1.58 18.51 15.09
C ASN A 36 0.42 17.64 14.56
N GLY A 37 0.77 16.55 13.86
CA GLY A 37 -0.16 15.61 13.27
C GLY A 37 -0.88 16.10 12.00
N GLN A 38 -0.51 17.27 11.47
CA GLN A 38 -1.05 17.77 10.21
C GLN A 38 -0.39 17.09 9.00
N VAL A 39 -1.12 17.05 7.89
CA VAL A 39 -0.64 16.55 6.59
C VAL A 39 0.51 17.45 6.11
N ILE A 40 1.55 16.85 5.51
CA ILE A 40 2.63 17.58 4.85
C ILE A 40 2.45 17.41 3.32
N PRO A 41 1.87 18.39 2.60
CA PRO A 41 1.55 18.24 1.17
C PRO A 41 2.78 17.98 0.28
N GLU A 42 3.92 18.57 0.63
CA GLU A 42 5.19 18.44 -0.12
C GLU A 42 5.81 17.04 -0.05
N LEU A 43 5.35 16.21 0.91
CA LEU A 43 5.79 14.83 1.05
C LEU A 43 4.80 13.84 0.43
N THR A 44 3.58 14.28 0.12
CA THR A 44 2.59 13.47 -0.61
C THR A 44 2.79 13.53 -2.12
N GLU A 45 3.44 14.57 -2.64
CA GLU A 45 3.81 14.68 -4.05
C GLU A 45 5.31 14.48 -4.22
N THR A 46 5.72 13.47 -5.00
CA THR A 46 7.13 13.14 -5.21
C THR A 46 7.64 13.63 -6.56
N THR A 47 8.86 14.18 -6.57
CA THR A 47 9.59 14.47 -7.80
C THR A 47 10.13 13.18 -8.43
N GLY A 48 10.43 13.21 -9.73
CA GLY A 48 11.03 12.06 -10.42
C GLY A 48 12.34 11.59 -9.79
N SER A 49 13.16 12.51 -9.26
CA SER A 49 14.42 12.17 -8.57
C SER A 49 14.18 11.45 -7.24
N GLN A 50 13.18 11.88 -6.47
CA GLN A 50 12.78 11.22 -5.21
C GLN A 50 12.24 9.81 -5.48
N ASN A 51 11.42 9.63 -6.53
CA ASN A 51 10.92 8.31 -6.92
C ASN A 51 12.06 7.33 -7.23
N VAL A 52 13.07 7.77 -8.01
CA VAL A 52 14.25 6.94 -8.29
C VAL A 52 15.04 6.61 -7.02
N TYR A 53 15.23 7.59 -6.14
CA TYR A 53 15.90 7.37 -4.86
C TYR A 53 15.16 6.33 -4.00
N MET A 54 13.83 6.48 -3.85
CA MET A 54 13.00 5.54 -3.10
C MET A 54 13.05 4.13 -3.71
N MET A 55 13.07 4.02 -5.04
CA MET A 55 13.25 2.73 -5.72
C MET A 55 14.58 2.06 -5.37
N ILE A 56 15.68 2.81 -5.38
CA ILE A 56 17.01 2.28 -5.01
C ILE A 56 16.98 1.78 -3.57
N VAL A 57 16.42 2.57 -2.64
CA VAL A 57 16.30 2.18 -1.23
C VAL A 57 15.46 0.91 -1.08
N GLN A 58 14.29 0.84 -1.71
CA GLN A 58 13.44 -0.36 -1.67
C GLN A 58 14.13 -1.59 -2.28
N GLY A 59 14.85 -1.41 -3.39
CA GLY A 59 15.63 -2.47 -4.02
C GLY A 59 16.72 -3.02 -3.09
N LEU A 60 17.50 -2.15 -2.45
CA LEU A 60 18.52 -2.56 -1.47
C LEU A 60 17.90 -3.28 -0.27
N THR A 61 16.79 -2.76 0.24
CA THR A 61 16.06 -3.36 1.35
C THR A 61 15.49 -4.74 1.00
N LEU A 62 14.96 -4.92 -0.21
CA LEU A 62 14.51 -6.23 -0.72
C LEU A 62 15.66 -7.22 -0.82
N VAL A 63 16.86 -6.77 -1.23
CA VAL A 63 18.05 -7.63 -1.27
C VAL A 63 18.41 -8.11 0.14
N VAL A 64 18.41 -7.22 1.14
CA VAL A 64 18.66 -7.57 2.55
C VAL A 64 17.60 -8.54 3.08
N ALA A 65 16.32 -8.26 2.81
CA ALA A 65 15.22 -9.14 3.19
C ALA A 65 15.30 -10.52 2.51
N ALA A 66 15.65 -10.56 1.23
CA ALA A 66 15.83 -11.81 0.49
C ALA A 66 16.98 -12.62 1.07
N ALA A 67 18.12 -11.99 1.39
CA ALA A 67 19.24 -12.64 2.06
C ALA A 67 18.82 -13.27 3.40
N TYR A 68 18.06 -12.53 4.22
CA TYR A 68 17.50 -13.03 5.48
C TYR A 68 16.59 -14.26 5.25
N LEU A 69 15.65 -14.18 4.30
CA LEU A 69 14.72 -15.27 4.00
C LEU A 69 15.42 -16.50 3.41
N ILE A 70 16.46 -16.30 2.60
CA ILE A 70 17.32 -17.38 2.08
C ILE A 70 18.04 -18.08 3.23
N TRP A 71 18.62 -17.32 4.16
CA TRP A 71 19.24 -17.86 5.38
C TRP A 71 18.24 -18.67 6.22
N ARG A 72 17.00 -18.18 6.34
CA ARG A 72 15.88 -18.90 6.99
C ARG A 72 15.33 -20.08 6.18
N LYS A 73 15.85 -20.33 4.98
CA LYS A 73 15.40 -21.37 4.04
C LYS A 73 13.90 -21.27 3.72
N PHE A 74 13.37 -20.05 3.63
CA PHE A 74 11.97 -19.79 3.32
C PHE A 74 11.57 -20.39 1.96
N ASP A 75 10.34 -20.93 1.89
CA ASP A 75 9.76 -21.48 0.67
C ASP A 75 9.08 -20.38 -0.15
N PHE A 76 9.85 -19.76 -1.05
CA PHE A 76 9.37 -18.72 -1.97
C PHE A 76 8.28 -19.22 -2.93
N LYS A 77 8.11 -20.53 -3.13
CA LYS A 77 7.06 -21.09 -4.01
C LYS A 77 5.65 -20.85 -3.46
N GLN A 78 5.52 -20.45 -2.20
CA GLN A 78 4.24 -20.06 -1.61
C GLN A 78 3.67 -18.77 -2.21
N TRP A 79 4.53 -17.92 -2.77
CA TRP A 79 4.10 -16.72 -3.46
C TRP A 79 3.64 -17.08 -4.87
N GLN A 80 2.36 -16.83 -5.16
CA GLN A 80 1.79 -17.07 -6.47
C GLN A 80 1.58 -15.75 -7.20
N PHE A 81 2.19 -15.65 -8.38
CA PHE A 81 2.05 -14.53 -9.31
C PHE A 81 1.47 -15.06 -10.61
N LYS A 82 0.13 -15.01 -10.74
CA LYS A 82 -0.58 -15.46 -11.93
C LYS A 82 -1.04 -14.24 -12.72
N PHE A 83 -0.30 -13.92 -13.76
CA PHE A 83 -0.68 -12.87 -14.71
C PHE A 83 -1.74 -13.42 -15.67
N SER A 84 -2.86 -12.71 -15.78
CA SER A 84 -3.93 -13.02 -16.74
C SER A 84 -4.81 -11.79 -16.91
N PRO A 85 -5.54 -11.65 -18.04
CA PRO A 85 -6.49 -10.54 -18.22
C PRO A 85 -7.49 -10.44 -17.07
N LYS A 86 -8.02 -11.59 -16.60
CA LYS A 86 -8.91 -11.65 -15.43
C LYS A 86 -8.25 -11.11 -14.16
N ALA A 87 -7.00 -11.49 -13.90
CA ALA A 87 -6.26 -11.02 -12.73
C ALA A 87 -5.96 -9.52 -12.80
N THR A 88 -5.62 -9.00 -13.99
CA THR A 88 -5.42 -7.56 -14.22
C THR A 88 -6.71 -6.78 -14.00
N LEU A 89 -7.82 -7.22 -14.61
CA LEU A 89 -9.15 -6.60 -14.39
C LEU A 89 -9.58 -6.66 -12.93
N THR A 90 -9.24 -7.75 -12.23
CA THR A 90 -9.48 -7.87 -10.79
C THR A 90 -8.71 -6.79 -10.02
N GLY A 91 -7.42 -6.59 -10.30
CA GLY A 91 -6.61 -5.56 -9.63
C GLY A 91 -7.12 -4.15 -9.90
N ILE A 92 -7.50 -3.85 -11.14
CA ILE A 92 -8.13 -2.57 -11.51
C ILE A 92 -9.46 -2.39 -10.74
N GLY A 93 -10.32 -3.40 -10.70
CA GLY A 93 -11.58 -3.35 -9.96
C GLY A 93 -11.39 -3.21 -8.45
N MET A 94 -10.37 -3.85 -7.87
CA MET A 94 -10.00 -3.70 -6.46
C MET A 94 -9.59 -2.26 -6.15
N PHE A 95 -8.83 -1.61 -7.03
CA PHE A 95 -8.47 -0.21 -6.87
C PHE A 95 -9.71 0.70 -6.80
N PHE A 96 -10.61 0.61 -7.78
CA PHE A 96 -11.82 1.46 -7.79
C PHE A 96 -12.69 1.26 -6.55
N LEU A 97 -12.89 0.00 -6.13
CA LEU A 97 -13.64 -0.32 -4.93
C LEU A 97 -12.97 0.28 -3.68
N LEU A 98 -11.66 0.12 -3.54
CA LEU A 98 -10.91 0.65 -2.41
C LEU A 98 -10.91 2.17 -2.38
N ALA A 99 -10.75 2.83 -3.53
CA ALA A 99 -10.77 4.28 -3.61
C ALA A 99 -12.12 4.84 -3.11
N ILE A 100 -13.24 4.23 -3.53
CA ILE A 100 -14.57 4.59 -3.03
C ILE A 100 -14.71 4.32 -1.53
N MET A 101 -14.18 3.19 -1.03
CA MET A 101 -14.22 2.88 0.41
C MET A 101 -13.40 3.88 1.24
N VAL A 102 -12.26 4.33 0.72
CA VAL A 102 -11.43 5.36 1.35
C VAL A 102 -12.12 6.73 1.28
N ASP A 103 -12.72 7.10 0.16
CA ASP A 103 -13.52 8.33 0.05
C ASP A 103 -14.63 8.37 1.11
N ILE A 104 -15.39 7.26 1.25
CA ILE A 104 -16.43 7.12 2.29
C ILE A 104 -15.80 7.27 3.68
N PHE A 105 -14.67 6.60 3.94
CA PHE A 105 -13.98 6.69 5.23
C PHE A 105 -13.57 8.13 5.55
N VAL A 106 -12.98 8.85 4.59
CA VAL A 106 -12.56 10.25 4.77
C VAL A 106 -13.77 11.16 5.01
N ILE A 107 -14.88 10.97 4.29
CA ILE A 107 -16.11 11.76 4.49
C ILE A 107 -16.62 11.62 5.93
N PHE A 108 -16.55 10.42 6.51
CA PHE A 108 -17.01 10.18 7.89
C PHE A 108 -16.04 10.67 8.96
N PHE A 109 -14.73 10.52 8.75
CA PHE A 109 -13.71 10.76 9.79
C PHE A 109 -12.94 12.07 9.64
N ASP A 110 -13.05 12.74 8.50
CA ASP A 110 -12.56 14.11 8.27
C ASP A 110 -13.59 14.95 7.49
N PRO A 111 -14.68 15.40 8.15
CA PRO A 111 -15.73 16.19 7.51
C PRO A 111 -15.23 17.49 6.87
N HIS A 112 -14.09 18.02 7.32
CA HIS A 112 -13.49 19.22 6.73
C HIS A 112 -12.89 18.96 5.35
N SER A 113 -12.50 17.71 5.06
CA SER A 113 -12.03 17.27 3.75
C SER A 113 -13.16 16.98 2.74
N VAL A 114 -14.43 16.95 3.17
CA VAL A 114 -15.59 16.83 2.27
C VAL A 114 -15.61 17.96 1.25
N GLY A 115 -15.30 19.19 1.69
CA GLY A 115 -15.17 20.34 0.80
C GLY A 115 -14.03 20.21 -0.21
N LYS A 116 -12.99 19.43 0.06
CA LYS A 116 -11.93 19.12 -0.92
C LYS A 116 -12.38 18.05 -1.91
N ILE A 117 -13.06 17.00 -1.43
CA ILE A 117 -13.56 15.91 -2.27
C ILE A 117 -14.65 16.39 -3.23
N PHE A 118 -15.54 17.28 -2.79
CA PHE A 118 -16.68 17.75 -3.58
C PHE A 118 -16.58 19.20 -4.04
N GLY A 119 -15.60 19.98 -3.56
CA GLY A 119 -15.44 21.39 -3.94
C GLY A 119 -14.49 21.63 -5.11
N SER A 120 -13.68 20.64 -5.51
CA SER A 120 -12.98 20.68 -6.79
C SER A 120 -13.92 20.18 -7.90
N SER A 121 -14.59 21.10 -8.58
CA SER A 121 -15.50 20.81 -9.69
C SER A 121 -14.73 20.41 -10.96
N TRP A 122 -14.15 19.21 -10.95
CA TRP A 122 -13.67 18.62 -12.20
C TRP A 122 -14.87 18.29 -13.09
N GLN A 123 -14.86 18.76 -14.33
CA GLN A 123 -15.71 18.13 -15.34
C GLN A 123 -15.24 16.68 -15.49
N PHE A 124 -16.18 15.73 -15.59
CA PHE A 124 -15.87 14.29 -15.64
C PHE A 124 -14.77 13.93 -16.65
N LEU A 125 -14.79 14.55 -17.84
CA LEU A 125 -13.77 14.33 -18.87
C LEU A 125 -12.38 14.83 -18.45
N ASP A 126 -12.30 15.94 -17.71
CA ASP A 126 -11.03 16.48 -17.24
C ASP A 126 -10.48 15.65 -16.09
N GLY A 127 -11.35 15.11 -15.22
CA GLY A 127 -10.96 14.12 -14.22
C GLY A 127 -10.39 12.84 -14.85
N ILE A 128 -11.00 12.33 -15.93
CA ILE A 128 -10.45 11.20 -16.70
C ILE A 128 -9.09 11.56 -17.31
N LYS A 129 -8.95 12.74 -17.95
CA LYS A 129 -7.67 13.17 -18.54
C LYS A 129 -6.59 13.27 -17.46
N PHE A 130 -6.92 13.85 -16.31
CA PHE A 130 -6.00 13.95 -15.18
C PHE A 130 -5.55 12.57 -14.70
N PHE A 131 -6.50 11.66 -14.46
CA PHE A 131 -6.23 10.28 -14.06
C PHE A 131 -5.27 9.59 -15.05
N LEU A 132 -5.56 9.67 -16.35
CA LEU A 132 -4.73 9.06 -17.39
C LEU A 132 -3.35 9.74 -17.48
N SER A 133 -3.27 11.05 -17.27
CA SER A 133 -2.01 11.79 -17.33
C SER A 133 -1.02 11.38 -16.24
N GLN A 134 -1.48 10.89 -15.07
CA GLN A 134 -0.59 10.42 -14.01
C GLN A 134 0.29 9.25 -14.46
N PHE A 135 -0.23 8.39 -15.35
CA PHE A 135 0.52 7.26 -15.90
C PHE A 135 1.60 7.64 -16.92
N THR A 136 1.68 8.92 -17.33
CA THR A 136 2.76 9.41 -18.19
C THR A 136 4.06 9.68 -17.43
N ASN A 137 3.98 9.83 -16.09
CA ASN A 137 5.14 10.01 -15.23
C ASN A 137 5.85 8.66 -14.99
N LEU A 138 6.77 8.30 -15.90
CA LEU A 138 7.46 7.01 -15.85
C LEU A 138 8.21 6.75 -14.52
N PRO A 139 8.94 7.71 -13.91
CA PRO A 139 9.54 7.50 -12.60
C PRO A 139 8.51 7.15 -11.50
N LEU A 140 7.37 7.85 -11.47
CA LEU A 140 6.30 7.56 -10.51
C LEU A 140 5.70 6.17 -10.75
N VAL A 141 5.39 5.82 -12.00
CA VAL A 141 4.82 4.50 -12.34
C VAL A 141 5.79 3.38 -11.99
N ALA A 142 7.08 3.53 -12.29
CA ALA A 142 8.10 2.55 -11.96
C ALA A 142 8.27 2.38 -10.44
N TYR A 143 8.26 3.49 -9.71
CA TYR A 143 8.27 3.47 -8.25
C TYR A 143 7.04 2.79 -7.68
N ALA A 144 5.84 3.17 -8.11
CA ALA A 144 4.57 2.62 -7.64
C ALA A 144 4.45 1.11 -7.88
N LEU A 145 4.93 0.62 -9.04
CA LEU A 145 4.99 -0.81 -9.33
C LEU A 145 5.90 -1.56 -8.36
N LEU A 146 7.07 -0.99 -8.04
CA LEU A 146 7.98 -1.56 -7.05
C LEU A 146 7.39 -1.46 -5.64
N ASN A 147 6.78 -0.34 -5.28
CA ASN A 147 6.19 -0.12 -3.95
C ASN A 147 5.02 -1.07 -3.70
N GLY A 148 4.11 -1.21 -4.66
CA GLY A 148 3.00 -2.17 -4.56
C GLY A 148 3.50 -3.61 -4.41
N PHE A 149 4.61 -3.99 -5.05
CA PHE A 149 5.26 -5.28 -4.79
C PHE A 149 5.90 -5.33 -3.39
N TYR A 150 6.67 -4.30 -3.04
CA TYR A 150 7.47 -4.17 -1.83
C TYR A 150 6.61 -4.26 -0.56
N GLU A 151 5.50 -3.54 -0.54
CA GLU A 151 4.59 -3.55 0.59
C GLU A 151 3.80 -4.85 0.67
N GLU A 152 3.17 -5.27 -0.43
CA GLU A 152 2.24 -6.38 -0.39
C GLU A 152 2.94 -7.74 -0.26
N ILE A 153 4.21 -7.85 -0.68
CA ILE A 153 5.00 -9.04 -0.37
C ILE A 153 5.24 -9.16 1.13
N TYR A 154 5.38 -8.04 1.85
CA TYR A 154 5.48 -8.06 3.30
C TYR A 154 4.12 -8.27 3.96
N PHE A 155 3.13 -7.41 3.71
CA PHE A 155 1.84 -7.43 4.40
C PHE A 155 1.01 -8.66 4.08
N ILE A 156 1.05 -9.14 2.84
CA ILE A 156 0.25 -10.29 2.41
C ILE A 156 1.13 -11.51 2.24
N GLY A 157 2.28 -11.39 1.58
CA GLY A 157 3.18 -12.53 1.36
C GLY A 157 3.79 -13.09 2.64
N LEU A 158 4.42 -12.25 3.47
CA LEU A 158 5.18 -12.66 4.65
C LEU A 158 4.31 -12.76 5.90
N CYS A 159 3.52 -11.74 6.21
CA CYS A 159 2.69 -11.71 7.43
C CYS A 159 1.59 -12.80 7.42
N THR A 160 1.18 -13.33 6.26
CA THR A 160 0.25 -14.48 6.20
C THR A 160 0.94 -15.84 6.21
N ALA A 161 2.26 -15.88 6.01
CA ALA A 161 3.08 -17.09 6.02
C ALA A 161 3.56 -17.45 7.44
N VAL A 162 2.70 -17.34 8.45
CA VAL A 162 2.99 -17.67 9.85
C VAL A 162 2.14 -18.82 10.37
N GLU A 163 2.58 -19.45 11.46
CA GLU A 163 1.84 -20.50 12.16
C GLU A 163 0.43 -20.03 12.55
N ALA A 164 -0.56 -20.94 12.47
CA ALA A 164 -1.97 -20.61 12.69
C ALA A 164 -2.24 -19.87 14.00
N LYS A 165 -1.56 -20.26 15.09
CA LYS A 165 -1.68 -19.66 16.42
C LYS A 165 -1.27 -18.18 16.49
N HIS A 166 -0.44 -17.70 15.56
CA HIS A 166 0.04 -16.31 15.54
C HIS A 166 -0.66 -15.43 14.50
N ARG A 167 -1.47 -16.00 13.61
CA ARG A 167 -2.03 -15.28 12.45
C ARG A 167 -2.82 -14.03 12.82
N THR A 168 -3.67 -14.11 13.85
CA THR A 168 -4.48 -12.96 14.28
C THR A 168 -3.60 -11.83 14.80
N TRP A 169 -2.63 -12.16 15.65
CA TRP A 169 -1.71 -11.17 16.21
C TRP A 169 -0.80 -10.54 15.16
N ILE A 170 -0.26 -11.35 14.25
CA ILE A 170 0.55 -10.84 13.13
C ILE A 170 -0.29 -10.00 12.17
N PHE A 171 -1.57 -10.34 11.96
CA PHE A 171 -2.47 -9.51 11.18
C PHE A 171 -2.69 -8.14 11.85
N LEU A 172 -3.06 -8.10 13.14
CA LEU A 172 -3.23 -6.84 13.87
C LEU A 172 -1.93 -6.02 13.89
N PHE A 173 -0.79 -6.67 14.12
CA PHE A 173 0.52 -6.06 14.04
C PHE A 173 0.78 -5.47 12.65
N SER A 174 0.43 -6.18 11.58
CA SER A 174 0.60 -5.71 10.21
C SER A 174 -0.24 -4.45 9.90
N ILE A 175 -1.45 -4.35 10.44
CA ILE A 175 -2.28 -3.14 10.35
C ILE A 175 -1.60 -1.98 11.09
N LEU A 176 -1.10 -2.22 12.31
CA LEU A 176 -0.37 -1.21 13.07
C LEU A 176 0.87 -0.70 12.34
N ILE A 177 1.67 -1.61 11.77
CA ILE A 177 2.85 -1.23 10.97
C ILE A 177 2.45 -0.37 9.78
N ARG A 178 1.41 -0.78 9.03
CA ARG A 178 0.88 0.02 7.91
C ARG A 178 0.51 1.43 8.33
N ILE A 179 -0.26 1.58 9.41
CA ILE A 179 -0.62 2.90 9.94
C ILE A 179 0.66 3.69 10.29
N SER A 180 1.64 3.04 10.94
CA SER A 180 2.81 3.71 11.52
C SER A 180 3.66 4.44 10.47
N PHE A 181 3.97 3.83 9.33
CA PHE A 181 4.77 4.51 8.30
C PHE A 181 3.96 5.43 7.37
N HIS A 182 2.63 5.45 7.48
CA HIS A 182 1.77 6.42 6.77
C HIS A 182 1.35 7.64 7.61
N THR A 183 1.77 7.75 8.87
CA THR A 183 1.36 8.87 9.75
C THR A 183 1.71 10.26 9.20
N TYR A 184 2.79 10.42 8.42
CA TYR A 184 3.14 11.67 7.75
C TYR A 184 2.06 12.23 6.80
N GLN A 185 1.15 11.37 6.33
CA GLN A 185 0.03 11.74 5.46
C GLN A 185 -1.20 12.22 6.26
N GLY A 186 -1.07 12.35 7.59
CA GLY A 186 -2.15 12.65 8.51
C GLY A 186 -2.84 11.39 9.03
N LEU A 187 -3.42 11.49 10.23
CA LEU A 187 -3.96 10.34 10.96
C LEU A 187 -5.13 9.66 10.21
N VAL A 188 -6.04 10.42 9.60
CA VAL A 188 -7.19 9.86 8.88
C VAL A 188 -6.75 9.07 7.65
N SER A 189 -5.76 9.59 6.89
CA SER A 189 -5.17 8.88 5.75
C SER A 189 -4.45 7.60 6.21
N ALA A 190 -3.61 7.69 7.25
CA ALA A 190 -2.91 6.54 7.79
C ALA A 190 -3.87 5.43 8.27
N LEU A 191 -4.97 5.82 8.93
CA LEU A 191 -6.03 4.90 9.36
C LEU A 191 -6.78 4.29 8.17
N SER A 192 -7.13 5.08 7.16
CA SER A 192 -7.85 4.56 5.99
C SER A 192 -6.98 3.55 5.22
N ILE A 193 -5.70 3.85 4.99
CA ILE A 193 -4.74 2.94 4.34
C ILE A 193 -4.52 1.69 5.20
N GLY A 194 -4.27 1.89 6.50
CA GLY A 194 -4.06 0.82 7.47
C GLY A 194 -5.23 -0.16 7.54
N ILE A 195 -6.43 0.36 7.80
CA ILE A 195 -7.63 -0.41 8.12
C ILE A 195 -8.34 -0.84 6.84
N VAL A 196 -8.71 0.09 5.96
CA VAL A 196 -9.55 -0.20 4.79
C VAL A 196 -8.78 -1.10 3.82
N LEU A 197 -7.62 -0.64 3.35
CA LEU A 197 -6.81 -1.36 2.38
C LEU A 197 -6.18 -2.62 3.00
N GLY A 198 -5.61 -2.52 4.20
CA GLY A 198 -5.00 -3.66 4.89
C GLY A 198 -5.98 -4.81 5.19
N ILE A 199 -7.18 -4.51 5.71
CA ILE A 199 -8.20 -5.55 5.96
C ILE A 199 -8.70 -6.14 4.65
N PHE A 200 -8.99 -5.31 3.64
CA PHE A 200 -9.54 -5.77 2.36
C PHE A 200 -8.58 -6.72 1.65
N TYR A 201 -7.30 -6.35 1.50
CA TYR A 201 -6.29 -7.21 0.87
C TYR A 201 -6.08 -8.51 1.63
N TYR A 202 -6.03 -8.47 2.97
CA TYR A 202 -5.91 -9.68 3.79
C TYR A 202 -7.10 -10.62 3.58
N ILE A 203 -8.33 -10.11 3.60
CA ILE A 203 -9.55 -10.91 3.37
C ILE A 203 -9.54 -11.49 1.96
N TRP A 204 -9.24 -10.67 0.94
CA TRP A 204 -9.18 -11.11 -0.45
C TRP A 204 -8.18 -12.26 -0.62
N TYR A 205 -6.96 -12.07 -0.13
CA TYR A 205 -5.90 -13.07 -0.25
C TYR A 205 -6.26 -14.38 0.43
N ARG A 206 -6.87 -14.31 1.62
CA ARG A 206 -7.18 -15.49 2.43
C ARG A 206 -8.43 -16.23 1.97
N LYS A 207 -9.45 -15.52 1.50
CA LYS A 207 -10.78 -16.10 1.21
C LYS A 207 -11.09 -16.26 -0.28
N LYS A 208 -10.42 -15.52 -1.18
CA LYS A 208 -10.76 -15.50 -2.62
C LYS A 208 -9.65 -16.02 -3.51
N SER A 209 -8.43 -15.51 -3.38
CA SER A 209 -7.33 -15.90 -4.27
C SER A 209 -5.97 -15.74 -3.62
N ARG A 210 -5.11 -16.76 -3.74
CA ARG A 210 -3.71 -16.72 -3.28
C ARG A 210 -2.77 -16.04 -4.27
N ASN A 211 -3.31 -15.42 -5.32
CA ASN A 211 -2.54 -14.65 -6.28
C ASN A 211 -2.25 -13.24 -5.73
N LEU A 212 -0.97 -12.90 -5.57
CA LEU A 212 -0.54 -11.58 -5.09
C LEU A 212 -0.67 -10.49 -6.14
N TYR A 213 -0.58 -10.85 -7.43
CA TYR A 213 -0.52 -9.87 -8.52
C TYR A 213 -1.69 -8.85 -8.54
N PRO A 214 -2.98 -9.23 -8.41
CA PRO A 214 -4.08 -8.26 -8.39
C PRO A 214 -3.99 -7.27 -7.22
N ILE A 215 -3.52 -7.72 -6.06
CA ILE A 215 -3.37 -6.89 -4.87
C ILE A 215 -2.25 -5.86 -5.10
N MET A 216 -1.08 -6.32 -5.57
CA MET A 216 0.05 -5.47 -5.92
C MET A 216 -0.30 -4.45 -7.00
N LEU A 217 -1.04 -4.87 -8.04
CA LEU A 217 -1.49 -3.98 -9.10
C LEU A 217 -2.46 -2.92 -8.57
N SER A 218 -3.43 -3.33 -7.74
CA SER A 218 -4.37 -2.39 -7.11
C SER A 218 -3.65 -1.35 -6.27
N HIS A 219 -2.65 -1.77 -5.50
CA HIS A 219 -1.81 -0.86 -4.71
C HIS A 219 -1.02 0.08 -5.63
N SER A 220 -0.36 -0.46 -6.65
CA SER A 220 0.45 0.34 -7.57
C SER A 220 -0.39 1.42 -8.27
N ILE A 221 -1.63 1.11 -8.66
CA ILE A 221 -2.53 2.12 -9.24
C ILE A 221 -2.83 3.22 -8.22
N ALA A 222 -3.13 2.83 -6.96
CA ALA A 222 -3.37 3.77 -5.88
C ALA A 222 -2.18 4.71 -5.60
N ASP A 223 -0.95 4.23 -5.71
CA ASP A 223 0.25 5.07 -5.55
C ASP A 223 0.46 6.04 -6.71
N VAL A 224 -0.02 5.72 -7.92
CA VAL A 224 0.09 6.62 -9.09
C VAL A 224 -0.96 7.73 -9.05
N VAL A 225 -2.18 7.42 -8.63
CA VAL A 225 -3.34 8.34 -8.79
C VAL A 225 -3.93 8.85 -7.47
N GLY A 226 -3.53 8.27 -6.34
CA GLY A 226 -4.14 8.46 -5.03
C GLY A 226 -5.27 7.47 -4.72
N LEU A 227 -5.64 7.39 -3.44
CA LEU A 227 -6.73 6.53 -2.94
C LEU A 227 -8.09 7.24 -2.82
N THR A 228 -8.24 8.41 -3.41
CA THR A 228 -9.51 9.16 -3.46
C THR A 228 -9.88 9.40 -4.90
N ILE A 229 -11.09 9.04 -5.31
CA ILE A 229 -11.51 9.09 -6.72
C ILE A 229 -12.77 9.91 -6.96
N LEU A 230 -13.61 10.09 -5.94
CA LEU A 230 -14.84 10.89 -6.07
C LEU A 230 -14.55 12.33 -6.53
N GLN A 231 -13.43 12.91 -6.12
CA GLN A 231 -13.00 14.25 -6.56
C GLN A 231 -12.80 14.39 -8.08
N TYR A 232 -12.56 13.29 -8.79
CA TYR A 232 -12.37 13.30 -10.25
C TYR A 232 -13.64 12.97 -11.04
N ILE A 233 -14.67 12.44 -10.36
CA ILE A 233 -15.85 11.84 -11.02
C ILE A 233 -17.13 12.61 -10.70
N VAL A 234 -17.23 13.19 -9.50
CA VAL A 234 -18.43 13.90 -9.06
C VAL A 234 -18.43 15.31 -9.63
N VAL A 235 -19.31 15.55 -10.60
CA VAL A 235 -19.61 16.89 -11.10
C VAL A 235 -20.60 17.53 -10.13
N THR A 236 -20.15 18.44 -9.27
CA THR A 236 -21.06 19.29 -8.51
C THR A 236 -21.51 20.45 -9.40
N GLY A 237 -22.72 20.37 -9.93
CA GLY A 237 -23.37 21.47 -10.63
C GLY A 237 -24.05 22.43 -9.65
N ILE A 238 -23.27 23.29 -9.00
CA ILE A 238 -23.77 24.48 -8.30
C ILE A 238 -23.09 25.70 -8.91
#